data_AF-A0A966J708-F1
#
_entry.id   AF-A0A966J708-F1
#
_cell.length_a   1.000
_cell.length_b   1.000
_cell.length_c   1.000
_cell.angle_alpha   90.00
_cell.angle_beta   90.00
_cell.angle_gamma   90.00
#
_symmetry.space_group_name_H-M   'P 1'
#
loop_
_entity.id
_entity.type
_entity.pdbx_description
1 polymer ?
#
loop_
_entity_poly.entity_id
_entity_poly.type
_entity_poly.pdbx_seq_one_letter_code
_entity_poly.pdbx_strand_id
1 'polypeptide(L)'
;MLALVALVVLGLFQGAWQGWGDPQAPSVWSGLMSRDGALAAALCLFSYVLRGQRWRLWVAACGHPTPWRRGLRVYLAGYCLTPTPGNVGEAARGLLMRPSPLPVSTSVAVFAAERWQDLLALVLLA
;
A
#
# COMPACT_ATOMS: atom_id res chain seq x y z
N MET A 1 -11.64 4.37 -21.22
CA MET A 1 -11.91 5.83 -21.23
C MET A 1 -13.17 6.18 -20.43
N LEU A 2 -14.32 5.56 -20.70
CA LEU A 2 -15.57 5.78 -19.94
C LEU A 2 -15.47 5.50 -18.43
N ALA A 3 -14.79 4.43 -18.02
CA ALA A 3 -14.58 4.12 -16.60
C ALA A 3 -13.74 5.18 -15.87
N LEU A 4 -12.76 5.78 -16.55
CA LEU A 4 -11.91 6.82 -15.99
C LEU A 4 -12.70 8.14 -15.83
N VAL A 5 -13.55 8.45 -16.81
CA VAL A 5 -14.48 9.58 -16.74
C VAL A 5 -15.50 9.37 -15.62
N ALA A 6 -16.06 8.18 -15.49
CA ALA A 6 -17.01 7.86 -14.41
C ALA A 6 -16.37 7.99 -13.02
N LEU A 7 -15.12 7.54 -12.86
CA LEU A 7 -14.40 7.60 -11.59
C LEU A 7 -14.05 9.05 -11.21
N VAL A 8 -13.68 9.88 -12.17
CA VAL A 8 -13.45 11.33 -11.97
C VAL A 8 -14.75 12.04 -11.63
N VAL A 9 -15.85 11.75 -12.35
CA VAL A 9 -17.17 12.36 -12.09
C VAL A 9 -17.70 11.95 -10.72
N LEU A 10 -17.58 10.68 -10.33
CA LEU A 10 -17.94 10.19 -8.99
C LEU A 10 -17.09 10.82 -7.90
N GLY A 11 -15.78 10.96 -8.11
CA GLY A 11 -14.88 11.60 -7.14
C GLY A 11 -15.16 13.09 -6.95
N LEU A 12 -15.43 13.82 -8.03
CA LEU A 12 -15.83 15.24 -7.97
C LEU A 12 -17.20 15.42 -7.32
N PHE A 13 -18.15 14.53 -7.62
CA PHE A 13 -19.47 14.52 -7.00
C PHE A 13 -19.39 14.23 -5.50
N GLN A 14 -18.60 13.23 -5.09
CA GLN A 14 -18.36 12.95 -3.67
C GLN A 14 -17.63 14.11 -2.97
N GLY A 15 -16.62 14.70 -3.59
CA GLY A 15 -15.94 15.87 -3.03
C GLY A 15 -16.86 17.07 -2.84
N ALA A 16 -17.74 17.34 -3.81
CA ALA A 16 -18.75 18.39 -3.71
C ALA A 16 -19.80 18.07 -2.63
N TRP A 17 -20.22 16.81 -2.51
CA TRP A 17 -21.15 16.35 -1.48
C TRP A 17 -20.56 16.48 -0.07
N GLN A 18 -19.29 16.08 0.10
CA GLN A 18 -18.58 16.20 1.37
C GLN A 18 -18.29 17.66 1.77
N GLY A 19 -18.11 18.54 0.79
CA GLY A 19 -17.93 19.97 1.04
C GLY A 19 -19.21 20.72 1.41
N TRP A 20 -20.38 20.26 0.97
CA TRP A 20 -21.63 21.03 1.10
C TRP A 20 -22.68 20.44 2.06
N GLY A 21 -22.64 19.15 2.38
CA GLY A 21 -23.73 18.55 3.15
C GLY A 21 -23.48 17.16 3.72
N ASP A 22 -22.29 16.87 4.25
CA ASP A 22 -22.05 15.62 4.97
C ASP A 22 -22.42 15.77 6.47
N PRO A 23 -23.58 15.26 6.93
CA PRO A 23 -23.95 15.28 8.34
C PRO A 23 -23.00 14.47 9.24
N GLN A 24 -22.14 13.62 8.67
CA GLN A 24 -21.14 12.85 9.40
C GLN A 24 -19.77 13.54 9.47
N ALA A 25 -19.48 14.57 8.69
CA ALA A 25 -18.18 15.24 8.72
C ALA A 25 -17.73 15.67 10.14
N PRO A 26 -18.59 16.27 10.99
CA PRO A 26 -18.23 16.57 12.39
C PRO A 26 -17.93 15.31 13.24
N SER A 27 -18.62 14.20 12.96
CA SER A 27 -18.45 12.92 13.64
C SER A 27 -17.16 12.19 13.22
N VAL A 28 -16.67 12.41 11.99
CA VAL A 28 -15.41 11.83 11.51
C VAL A 28 -14.22 12.45 12.23
N TRP A 29 -14.17 13.77 12.39
CA TRP A 29 -13.08 14.45 13.09
C TRP A 29 -12.99 14.05 14.55
N SER A 30 -14.14 13.94 15.23
CA SER A 30 -14.19 13.47 16.61
C SER A 30 -13.83 11.98 16.73
N GLY A 31 -14.25 11.14 15.78
CA GLY A 31 -13.84 9.74 15.68
C GLY A 31 -12.34 9.56 15.47
N LEU A 32 -11.71 10.38 14.62
CA LEU A 32 -10.26 10.33 14.37
C LEU A 32 -9.43 10.74 15.60
N MET A 33 -9.90 11.72 16.38
CA MET A 33 -9.25 12.18 17.61
C MET A 33 -9.59 11.32 18.84
N SER A 34 -10.45 10.31 18.68
CA SER A 34 -10.83 9.39 19.75
C SER A 34 -9.74 8.34 20.03
N ARG A 35 -9.92 7.57 21.11
CA ARG A 35 -9.06 6.41 21.41
C ARG A 35 -9.14 5.35 20.31
N ASP A 36 -10.32 5.14 19.75
CA ASP A 36 -10.54 4.18 18.67
C ASP A 36 -9.86 4.63 17.38
N GLY A 37 -9.89 5.94 17.09
CA GLY A 37 -9.13 6.55 16.01
C GLY A 37 -7.61 6.36 16.16
N ALA A 38 -7.09 6.55 17.38
CA ALA A 38 -5.69 6.30 17.69
C ALA A 38 -5.31 4.81 17.55
N LEU A 39 -6.17 3.90 18.01
CA LEU A 39 -5.99 2.45 17.84
C LEU A 39 -6.01 2.05 16.37
N ALA A 40 -6.98 2.55 15.59
CA ALA A 40 -7.06 2.30 14.16
C ALA A 40 -5.80 2.81 13.43
N ALA A 41 -5.33 4.02 13.75
CA ALA A 41 -4.09 4.56 13.20
C ALA A 41 -2.87 3.69 13.56
N ALA A 42 -2.77 3.24 14.81
CA ALA A 42 -1.70 2.35 15.26
C ALA A 42 -1.75 1.00 14.53
N LEU A 43 -2.93 0.40 14.35
CA LEU A 43 -3.12 -0.85 13.61
C LEU A 43 -2.77 -0.69 12.12
N CYS A 44 -3.11 0.45 11.51
CA CYS A 44 -2.72 0.77 10.14
C CYS A 44 -1.20 0.88 10.01
N LEU A 45 -0.54 1.62 10.90
CA LEU A 45 0.93 1.73 10.93
C LEU A 45 1.60 0.37 11.15
N PHE A 46 1.08 -0.41 12.09
CA PHE A 46 1.56 -1.75 12.37
C PHE A 46 1.41 -2.67 11.15
N SER A 47 0.30 -2.56 10.42
CA SER A 47 0.08 -3.28 9.17
C SER A 47 1.15 -2.94 8.12
N TYR A 48 1.57 -1.68 8.01
CA TYR A 48 2.66 -1.30 7.11
C TYR A 48 4.00 -1.88 7.53
N VAL A 49 4.28 -1.96 8.83
CA VAL A 49 5.49 -2.62 9.35
C VAL A 49 5.48 -4.11 8.98
N LEU A 50 4.39 -4.82 9.24
CA LEU A 50 4.26 -6.24 8.92
C LEU A 50 4.43 -6.51 7.43
N ARG A 51 3.77 -5.73 6.57
CA ARG A 51 3.92 -5.86 5.12
C ARG A 51 5.35 -5.58 4.66
N GLY A 52 6.00 -4.55 5.22
CA GLY A 52 7.40 -4.26 4.94
C GLY A 52 8.35 -5.37 5.37
N GLN A 53 8.08 -6.04 6.51
CA GLN A 53 8.85 -7.22 6.92
C GLN A 53 8.62 -8.41 5.99
N ARG A 54 7.36 -8.67 5.61
CA ARG A 54 7.03 -9.75 4.68
C ARG A 54 7.76 -9.57 3.34
N TRP A 55 7.74 -8.37 2.78
CA TRP A 55 8.49 -8.08 1.56
C TRP A 55 9.99 -8.35 1.74
N ARG A 56 10.57 -7.92 2.86
CA ARG A 56 11.98 -8.19 3.18
C ARG A 56 12.30 -9.68 3.20
N LEU A 57 11.38 -10.53 3.69
CA LEU A 57 11.54 -11.98 3.71
C LEU A 57 11.53 -12.56 2.30
N TRP A 58 10.62 -12.12 1.43
CA TRP A 58 10.60 -12.51 0.02
C TRP A 58 11.90 -12.14 -0.70
N VAL A 59 12.36 -10.91 -0.50
CA VAL A 59 13.62 -10.42 -1.08
C VAL A 59 14.83 -11.20 -0.56
N ALA A 60 14.86 -11.52 0.74
CA ALA A 60 15.89 -12.37 1.31
C ALA A 60 15.88 -13.79 0.74
N ALA A 61 14.69 -14.36 0.50
CA ALA A 61 14.54 -15.67 -0.15
C ALA A 61 15.04 -15.68 -1.60
N CYS A 62 14.97 -14.53 -2.29
CA CYS A 62 15.60 -14.33 -3.60
C CYS A 62 17.12 -14.06 -3.53
N GLY A 63 17.78 -14.31 -2.40
CA GLY A 63 19.23 -14.16 -2.25
C GLY A 63 19.70 -12.72 -1.95
N HIS A 64 18.79 -11.81 -1.60
CA HIS A 64 19.11 -10.40 -1.35
C HIS A 64 18.80 -10.00 0.10
N PRO A 65 19.54 -10.52 1.10
CA PRO A 65 19.28 -10.21 2.51
C PRO A 65 19.37 -8.70 2.75
N THR A 66 18.31 -8.14 3.33
CA THR A 66 18.17 -6.70 3.50
C THR A 66 17.92 -6.36 4.97
N PRO A 67 18.64 -5.38 5.56
CA PRO A 67 18.41 -4.99 6.95
C PRO A 67 17.03 -4.36 7.11
N TRP A 68 16.40 -4.57 8.28
CA TRP A 68 14.99 -4.25 8.52
C TRP A 68 14.61 -2.82 8.14
N ARG A 69 15.42 -1.84 8.56
CA ARG A 69 15.18 -0.41 8.29
C ARG A 69 15.25 -0.08 6.82
N ARG A 70 16.14 -0.74 6.07
CA ARG A 70 16.24 -0.56 4.62
C ARG A 70 15.05 -1.18 3.94
N GLY A 71 14.68 -2.39 4.34
CA GLY A 71 13.53 -3.11 3.81
C GLY A 71 12.25 -2.28 3.91
N LEU A 72 11.98 -1.76 5.12
CA LEU A 72 10.81 -0.94 5.38
C LEU A 72 10.84 0.38 4.61
N ARG A 73 11.98 1.07 4.51
CA ARG A 73 12.10 2.31 3.73
C ARG A 73 11.82 2.10 2.24
N VAL A 74 12.39 1.04 1.65
CA VAL A 74 12.16 0.71 0.24
C VAL A 74 10.69 0.31 0.01
N TYR A 75 10.13 -0.47 0.93
CA TYR A 75 8.71 -0.84 0.89
C TYR A 75 7.80 0.39 0.90
N LEU A 76 8.04 1.34 1.83
CA LEU A 76 7.25 2.57 1.93
C LEU A 76 7.46 3.50 0.73
N ALA A 77 8.69 3.62 0.22
CA ALA A 77 8.98 4.41 -0.98
C ALA A 77 8.23 3.87 -2.22
N GLY A 78 7.96 2.55 -2.27
CA GLY A 78 7.14 1.94 -3.31
C GLY A 78 5.72 2.53 -3.39
N TYR A 79 5.15 2.99 -2.27
CA TYR A 79 3.82 3.61 -2.27
C TYR A 79 3.77 4.98 -2.96
N CYS A 80 4.89 5.70 -3.00
CA CYS A 80 4.96 6.94 -3.79
C CYS A 80 4.73 6.67 -5.28
N LEU A 81 4.91 5.42 -5.72
CA LEU A 81 4.73 5.00 -7.10
C LEU A 81 3.40 4.26 -7.32
N THR A 82 2.54 4.12 -6.30
CA THR A 82 1.19 3.55 -6.42
C THR A 82 0.27 4.26 -7.44
N PRO A 83 0.34 5.59 -7.71
CA PRO A 83 -0.52 6.19 -8.74
C PRO A 83 -0.17 5.77 -10.18
N THR A 84 0.75 4.81 -10.37
CA THR A 84 1.05 4.24 -11.69
C THR A 84 0.02 3.20 -12.10
N PRO A 85 -0.37 3.13 -13.39
CA PRO A 85 -1.31 2.13 -13.87
C PRO A 85 -0.79 0.71 -13.59
N GLY A 86 -1.63 -0.16 -13.02
CA GLY A 86 -1.28 -1.55 -12.73
C GLY A 86 -0.30 -1.74 -11.55
N ASN A 87 -0.12 -0.74 -10.69
CA ASN A 87 0.83 -0.78 -9.56
C ASN A 87 2.28 -1.05 -9.99
N VAL A 88 2.66 -0.64 -11.21
CA VAL A 88 4.02 -0.81 -11.76
C VAL A 88 5.08 -0.23 -10.83
N GLY A 89 4.74 0.85 -10.15
CA GLY A 89 5.56 1.47 -9.13
C GLY A 89 5.96 0.57 -7.97
N GLU A 90 4.99 -0.18 -7.44
CA GLU A 90 5.24 -1.14 -6.38
C GLU A 90 6.05 -2.34 -6.90
N ALA A 91 5.79 -2.77 -8.14
CA ALA A 91 6.56 -3.82 -8.82
C ALA A 91 8.02 -3.42 -9.08
N ALA A 92 8.29 -2.12 -9.25
CA ALA A 92 9.62 -1.57 -9.51
C ALA A 92 10.42 -1.24 -8.24
N ARG A 93 9.84 -1.36 -7.04
CA ARG A 93 10.51 -0.89 -5.79
C ARG A 93 11.85 -1.57 -5.50
N GLY A 94 12.03 -2.82 -5.94
CA GLY A 94 13.29 -3.54 -5.79
C GLY A 94 14.45 -2.87 -6.53
N LEU A 95 14.17 -2.09 -7.56
CA LEU A 95 15.15 -1.31 -8.32
C LEU A 95 15.71 -0.12 -7.52
N LEU A 96 14.97 0.34 -6.51
CA LEU A 96 15.39 1.43 -5.61
C LEU A 96 16.41 0.97 -4.56
N MET A 97 16.65 -0.34 -4.45
CA MET A 97 17.68 -0.87 -3.57
C MET A 97 19.06 -0.42 -4.02
N ARG A 98 19.90 -0.08 -3.05
CA ARG A 98 21.32 0.22 -3.23
C ARG A 98 22.12 -0.70 -2.31
N PRO A 99 23.45 -0.79 -2.40
CA PRO A 99 24.20 -0.61 -3.65
C PRO A 99 23.76 -1.60 -4.74
N SER A 100 23.17 -2.74 -4.36
CA SER A 100 22.70 -3.77 -5.28
C SER A 100 21.17 -3.68 -5.50
N PRO A 101 20.70 -3.17 -6.64
CA PRO A 101 19.28 -3.21 -7.01
C PRO A 101 18.86 -4.64 -7.37
N LEU A 102 17.61 -4.99 -7.09
CA LEU A 102 17.06 -6.27 -7.56
C LEU A 102 16.95 -6.27 -9.09
N PRO A 103 17.14 -7.41 -9.76
CA PRO A 103 16.74 -7.56 -11.16
C PRO A 103 15.25 -7.26 -11.34
N VAL A 104 14.87 -6.66 -12.47
CA VAL A 104 13.46 -6.34 -12.78
C VAL A 104 12.58 -7.60 -12.66
N SER A 105 13.03 -8.72 -13.21
CA SER A 105 12.34 -10.01 -13.13
C SER A 105 12.08 -10.44 -11.70
N THR A 106 13.08 -10.35 -10.82
CA THR A 106 12.96 -10.69 -9.40
C THR A 106 12.01 -9.74 -8.67
N SER A 107 12.10 -8.43 -8.93
CA SER A 107 11.23 -7.43 -8.31
C SER A 107 9.75 -7.65 -8.67
N VAL A 108 9.47 -7.96 -9.95
CA VAL A 108 8.13 -8.30 -10.44
C VAL A 108 7.66 -9.65 -9.85
N ALA A 109 8.54 -10.65 -9.76
CA ALA A 109 8.20 -11.94 -9.18
C ALA A 109 7.83 -11.83 -7.69
N VAL A 110 8.59 -11.06 -6.92
CA VAL A 110 8.29 -10.77 -5.51
C VAL A 110 6.96 -10.04 -5.37
N PHE A 111 6.70 -9.04 -6.22
CA PHE A 111 5.42 -8.34 -6.23
C PHE A 111 4.25 -9.29 -6.53
N ALA A 112 4.39 -10.17 -7.53
CA ALA A 112 3.37 -11.17 -7.85
C ALA A 112 3.13 -12.12 -6.67
N ALA A 113 4.20 -12.62 -6.03
CA ALA A 113 4.10 -13.49 -4.86
C ALA A 113 3.33 -12.82 -3.71
N GLU A 114 3.53 -11.52 -3.48
CA GLU A 114 2.76 -10.78 -2.48
C GLU A 114 1.28 -10.69 -2.83
N ARG A 115 0.94 -10.43 -4.10
CA ARG A 115 -0.47 -10.39 -4.55
C ARG A 115 -1.14 -11.75 -4.40
N TRP A 116 -0.45 -12.82 -4.80
CA TRP A 116 -0.94 -14.18 -4.62
C TRP A 116 -1.16 -14.53 -3.16
N GLN A 117 -0.23 -14.18 -2.29
CA GLN A 117 -0.37 -14.42 -0.86
C GLN A 117 -1.53 -13.62 -0.27
N ASP A 118 -1.73 -12.37 -0.68
CA ASP A 118 -2.85 -11.56 -0.21
C ASP A 118 -4.20 -12.15 -0.66
N LEU A 119 -4.30 -12.62 -1.91
CA LEU A 119 -5.48 -13.32 -2.41
C LEU A 119 -5.74 -14.63 -1.65
N LEU A 120 -4.69 -15.43 -1.41
CA LEU A 120 -4.81 -16.66 -0.63
C LEU A 120 -5.28 -16.38 0.81
N ALA A 121 -4.71 -15.36 1.46
CA ALA A 121 -5.12 -14.97 2.80
C ALA A 121 -6.59 -14.53 2.84
N LEU A 122 -7.05 -13.78 1.84
CA LEU A 122 -8.46 -13.39 1.71
C LEU A 122 -9.38 -14.61 1.52
N VAL A 123 -9.01 -15.55 0.64
CA VAL A 123 -9.79 -16.77 0.38
C VAL A 123 -9.86 -17.68 1.61
N LEU A 124 -8.77 -17.79 2.38
CA LEU A 124 -8.73 -18.61 3.59
C LEU A 124 -9.50 -18.00 4.77
N LEU A 125 -9.68 -16.67 4.77
CA LEU A 125 -10.41 -15.96 5.82
C LEU A 125 -11.92 -15.85 5.53
N ALA A 126 -12.30 -15.95 4.25
CA ALA A 126 -13.69 -15.86 3.78
C ALA A 126 -14.52 -17.09 4.16
#